data_AF-A0A495DNL7-F1
#
_entry.id   AF-A0A495DNL7-F1
#
_cell.length_a   1.000
_cell.length_b   1.000
_cell.length_c   1.000
_cell.angle_alpha   90.00
_cell.angle_beta   90.00
_cell.angle_gamma   90.00
#
_symmetry.space_group_name_H-M   'P 1'
#
loop_
_entity.id
_entity.type
_entity.pdbx_description
1 polymer ?
#
loop_
_entity_poly.entity_id
_entity_poly.type
_entity_poly.pdbx_seq_one_letter_code
_entity_poly.pdbx_strand_id
1 'polypeptide(L)'
;MKHQLLCASAITLLTASTAFAGDTEWFPPDPPTTAATGECYARVRIAPEYDVYSEQVTTQDSYERYNVAPPSLRDEYREYISREAGMRYIVHEPVYETVTETVQVRPAYVEYEVVPATHDTVTETILVREPRMVWRRGYVPGASMTRFDSETGEVWCLVEEAGEYQTVTRNIVVSPANIREINHPAEYAQITRDVLVQEARIEEIPIAEERDTYRIEVLDQHATVDSHVVPVETQTVTRYSLRTEERWEWRLVDCEEINLPGHNPPMSSEIPPVASRQAAPSSQGNTYLYGTDMPADGNAYSEEVPVAQASYSSPRSSSRSTRRQR
;
A
#
# COMPACT_ATOMS: atom_id res chain seq x y z
N MET A 1 0.11 -37.41 9.25
CA MET A 1 -0.68 -38.68 9.37
C MET A 1 0.25 -39.79 9.87
N LYS A 2 -0.29 -40.94 10.29
CA LYS A 2 0.45 -42.00 11.01
C LYS A 2 1.63 -42.54 10.18
N HIS A 3 2.85 -42.51 10.72
CA HIS A 3 3.94 -43.35 10.22
C HIS A 3 3.67 -44.80 10.65
N GLN A 4 3.25 -45.64 9.72
CA GLN A 4 3.27 -47.09 9.90
C GLN A 4 4.62 -47.63 9.46
N LEU A 5 5.44 -48.03 10.43
CA LEU A 5 6.60 -48.88 10.22
C LEU A 5 6.11 -50.26 9.75
N LEU A 6 6.21 -50.53 8.45
CA LEU A 6 6.00 -51.88 7.91
C LEU A 6 7.31 -52.65 8.01
N CYS A 7 7.44 -53.44 9.08
CA CYS A 7 8.48 -54.45 9.21
C CYS A 7 8.25 -55.54 8.16
N ALA A 8 8.90 -55.42 6.99
CA ALA A 8 8.94 -56.50 6.01
C ALA A 8 9.78 -57.66 6.57
N SER A 9 9.10 -58.72 6.99
CA SER A 9 9.69 -59.94 7.54
C SER A 9 10.61 -60.61 6.52
N ALA A 10 11.90 -60.69 6.84
CA ALA A 10 12.86 -61.48 6.08
C ALA A 10 12.58 -62.98 6.27
N ILE A 11 11.75 -63.55 5.41
CA ILE A 11 11.55 -65.00 5.32
C ILE A 11 12.75 -65.56 4.54
N THR A 12 13.80 -65.92 5.27
CA THR A 12 14.91 -66.71 4.72
C THR A 12 14.41 -68.13 4.44
N LEU A 13 13.87 -68.35 3.25
CA LEU A 13 13.65 -69.68 2.71
C LEU A 13 15.00 -70.37 2.51
N LEU A 14 15.44 -71.08 3.55
CA LEU A 14 16.45 -72.12 3.48
C LEU A 14 15.91 -73.25 2.59
N THR A 15 15.98 -73.05 1.27
CA THR A 15 15.97 -74.19 0.34
C THR A 15 17.25 -74.96 0.60
N ALA A 16 17.14 -75.97 1.47
CA ALA A 16 18.15 -77.00 1.60
C ALA A 16 18.25 -77.70 0.25
N SER A 17 19.19 -77.23 -0.58
CA SER A 17 19.64 -77.97 -1.76
C SER A 17 20.17 -79.30 -1.25
N THR A 18 19.33 -80.34 -1.33
CA THR A 18 19.79 -81.71 -1.17
C THR A 18 20.75 -81.96 -2.30
N ALA A 19 22.03 -81.74 -2.02
CA ALA A 19 23.11 -82.26 -2.84
C ALA A 19 22.98 -83.78 -2.77
N PHE A 20 22.27 -84.33 -3.77
CA PHE A 20 22.45 -85.72 -4.13
C PHE A 20 23.90 -85.84 -4.56
N ALA A 21 24.75 -86.24 -3.60
CA ALA A 21 26.02 -86.86 -3.90
C ALA A 21 25.70 -88.18 -4.59
N GLY A 22 25.40 -88.10 -5.89
CA GLY A 22 25.48 -89.26 -6.77
C GLY A 22 26.94 -89.67 -6.79
N ASP A 23 27.22 -90.89 -6.35
CA ASP A 23 28.56 -91.45 -6.34
C ASP A 23 29.16 -91.36 -7.74
N THR A 24 30.11 -90.45 -7.90
CA THR A 24 30.73 -90.12 -9.18
C THR A 24 31.89 -91.10 -9.44
N GLU A 25 31.57 -92.39 -9.48
CA GLU A 25 32.47 -93.44 -9.99
C GLU A 25 32.60 -93.27 -11.52
N TRP A 26 33.36 -92.24 -11.90
CA TRP A 26 33.42 -91.62 -13.22
C TRP A 26 34.22 -92.41 -14.29
N PHE A 27 34.39 -93.72 -14.11
CA PHE A 27 35.10 -94.56 -15.07
C PHE A 27 34.77 -96.05 -14.87
N PRO A 28 34.32 -96.81 -15.90
CA PRO A 28 34.37 -98.26 -15.84
C PRO A 28 35.85 -98.69 -15.84
N PRO A 29 36.38 -99.27 -14.74
CA PRO A 29 37.81 -99.52 -14.58
C PRO A 29 38.35 -100.54 -15.59
N ASP A 30 37.48 -101.44 -16.05
CA ASP A 30 37.82 -102.56 -16.90
C ASP A 30 37.66 -102.24 -18.40
N PRO A 31 38.50 -102.81 -19.28
CA PRO A 31 38.30 -102.75 -20.72
C PRO A 31 37.00 -103.48 -21.13
N PRO A 32 36.41 -103.16 -22.30
CA PRO A 32 35.16 -103.76 -22.73
C PRO A 32 35.25 -105.28 -22.85
N THR A 33 34.39 -106.00 -22.12
CA THR A 33 34.38 -107.48 -22.03
C THR A 33 33.97 -108.18 -23.32
N THR A 34 33.59 -107.43 -24.35
CA THR A 34 33.21 -107.91 -25.69
C THR A 34 34.34 -107.84 -26.71
N ALA A 35 35.56 -107.42 -26.32
CA ALA A 35 36.70 -107.30 -27.23
C ALA A 35 37.10 -108.65 -27.85
N ALA A 36 37.28 -108.68 -29.17
CA ALA A 36 37.78 -109.83 -29.89
C ALA A 36 39.33 -109.87 -29.90
N THR A 37 39.90 -111.05 -30.15
CA THR A 37 41.35 -111.22 -30.29
C THR A 37 41.88 -110.43 -31.49
N GLY A 38 42.70 -109.41 -31.22
CA GLY A 38 43.28 -108.50 -32.22
C GLY A 38 42.76 -107.07 -32.14
N GLU A 39 41.78 -106.78 -31.29
CA GLU A 39 41.24 -105.42 -31.11
C GLU A 39 41.92 -104.70 -29.94
N CYS A 40 42.47 -103.50 -30.20
CA CYS A 40 43.02 -102.64 -29.16
C CYS A 40 42.04 -101.52 -28.79
N TYR A 41 41.90 -101.22 -27.50
CA TYR A 41 41.06 -100.13 -27.00
C TYR A 41 41.89 -99.12 -26.22
N ALA A 42 41.74 -97.84 -26.56
CA ALA A 42 42.36 -96.73 -25.85
C ALA A 42 41.31 -95.97 -25.02
N ARG A 43 41.72 -95.54 -23.83
CA ARG A 43 40.89 -94.68 -22.96
C ARG A 43 41.01 -93.23 -23.44
N VAL A 44 39.92 -92.70 -24.00
CA VAL A 44 39.87 -91.32 -24.51
C VAL A 44 39.06 -90.44 -23.57
N ARG A 45 39.61 -89.28 -23.21
CA ARG A 45 38.85 -88.21 -22.55
C ARG A 45 38.07 -87.44 -23.61
N ILE A 46 36.75 -87.54 -23.54
CA ILE A 46 35.85 -86.59 -24.18
C ILE A 46 35.83 -85.35 -23.27
N ALA A 47 35.90 -84.16 -23.86
CA ALA A 47 35.82 -82.91 -23.10
C ALA A 47 34.36 -82.54 -22.83
N PRO A 48 34.06 -81.84 -21.71
CA PRO A 48 32.69 -81.47 -21.39
C PRO A 48 32.17 -80.49 -22.45
N GLU A 49 30.95 -80.73 -22.93
CA GLU A 49 30.30 -79.89 -23.92
C GLU A 49 29.40 -78.88 -23.21
N TYR A 50 29.54 -77.60 -23.57
CA TYR A 50 28.74 -76.51 -23.04
C TYR A 50 27.87 -75.90 -24.12
N ASP A 51 26.56 -75.79 -23.86
CA ASP A 51 25.69 -74.96 -24.66
C ASP A 51 25.94 -73.49 -24.27
N VAL A 52 26.33 -72.67 -25.26
CA VAL A 52 26.50 -71.22 -25.09
C VAL A 52 25.21 -70.48 -25.34
N TYR A 53 24.85 -69.58 -24.44
CA TYR A 53 23.72 -68.67 -24.63
C TYR A 53 24.04 -67.26 -24.14
N SER A 54 23.45 -66.26 -24.79
CA SER A 54 23.61 -64.86 -24.45
C SER A 54 22.44 -64.38 -23.61
N GLU A 55 22.71 -63.84 -22.43
CA GLU A 55 21.73 -63.19 -21.56
C GLU A 55 21.96 -61.67 -21.57
N GLN A 56 20.91 -60.87 -21.74
CA GLN A 56 21.00 -59.42 -21.55
C GLN A 56 20.82 -59.12 -20.07
N VAL A 57 21.84 -58.54 -19.45
CA VAL A 57 21.82 -58.15 -18.03
C VAL A 57 21.75 -56.63 -17.96
N THR A 58 20.77 -56.10 -17.21
CA THR A 58 20.68 -54.66 -16.91
C THR A 58 21.89 -54.23 -16.08
N THR A 59 22.68 -53.30 -16.60
CA THR A 59 23.83 -52.70 -15.91
C THR A 59 23.46 -51.39 -15.22
N GLN A 60 22.48 -50.67 -15.76
CA GLN A 60 21.91 -49.47 -15.14
C GLN A 60 20.41 -49.38 -15.38
N ASP A 61 19.64 -49.30 -14.30
CA ASP A 61 18.18 -49.10 -14.36
C ASP A 61 17.82 -47.74 -14.98
N SER A 62 16.66 -47.68 -15.63
CA SER A 62 16.11 -46.42 -16.15
C SER A 62 15.82 -45.44 -15.01
N TYR A 63 16.25 -44.19 -15.15
CA TYR A 63 16.04 -43.15 -14.14
C TYR A 63 15.61 -41.83 -14.78
N GLU A 64 14.84 -41.03 -14.03
CA GLU A 64 14.44 -39.69 -14.46
C GLU A 64 15.56 -38.67 -14.19
N ARG A 65 15.83 -37.81 -15.17
CA ARG A 65 16.70 -36.64 -15.04
C ARG A 65 15.88 -35.38 -15.20
N TYR A 66 16.00 -34.47 -14.22
CA TYR A 66 15.33 -33.18 -14.21
C TYR A 66 16.27 -32.06 -14.65
N ASN A 67 15.84 -31.28 -15.63
CA ASN A 67 16.44 -30.01 -16.02
C ASN A 67 15.63 -28.88 -15.37
N VAL A 68 16.26 -28.07 -14.52
CA VAL A 68 15.58 -26.99 -13.78
C VAL A 68 16.06 -25.63 -14.29
N ALA A 69 15.14 -24.85 -14.86
CA ALA A 69 15.36 -23.45 -15.21
C ALA A 69 14.87 -22.56 -14.05
N PRO A 70 15.70 -21.62 -13.54
CA PRO A 70 15.29 -20.68 -12.49
C PRO A 70 14.23 -19.69 -13.03
N PRO A 71 13.45 -19.04 -12.14
CA PRO A 71 12.49 -18.03 -12.56
C PRO A 71 13.20 -16.77 -13.09
N SER A 72 12.59 -16.12 -14.08
CA SER A 72 13.00 -14.79 -14.54
C SER A 72 12.24 -13.72 -13.75
N LEU A 73 12.97 -12.77 -13.17
CA LEU A 73 12.41 -11.58 -12.52
C LEU A 73 12.70 -10.35 -13.38
N ARG A 74 11.72 -9.45 -13.50
CA ARG A 74 11.90 -8.14 -14.15
C ARG A 74 11.65 -7.01 -13.16
N ASP A 75 12.49 -5.99 -13.21
CA ASP A 75 12.25 -4.74 -12.49
C ASP A 75 11.02 -4.03 -13.09
N GLU A 76 10.09 -3.64 -12.23
CA GLU A 76 8.96 -2.78 -12.55
C GLU A 76 9.00 -1.58 -11.60
N TYR A 77 8.91 -0.38 -12.16
CA TYR A 77 8.84 0.87 -11.40
C TYR A 77 7.38 1.27 -11.26
N ARG A 78 6.96 1.55 -10.03
CA ARG A 78 5.61 2.04 -9.72
C ARG A 78 5.68 3.37 -9.01
N GLU A 79 4.80 4.27 -9.39
CA GLU A 79 4.61 5.54 -8.69
C GLU A 79 3.69 5.38 -7.49
N TYR A 80 3.93 6.18 -6.46
CA TYR A 80 2.99 6.42 -5.37
C TYR A 80 3.01 7.90 -4.99
N ILE A 81 1.93 8.37 -4.39
CA ILE A 81 1.86 9.72 -3.83
C ILE A 81 2.65 9.71 -2.52
N SER A 82 3.78 10.42 -2.47
CA SER A 82 4.60 10.57 -1.26
C SER A 82 4.19 11.78 -0.43
N ARG A 83 3.56 12.79 -1.06
CA ARG A 83 2.84 13.87 -0.38
C ARG A 83 1.54 14.16 -1.11
N GLU A 84 0.42 14.02 -0.41
CA GLU A 84 -0.91 14.36 -0.92
C GLU A 84 -1.00 15.85 -1.32
N ALA A 85 -1.85 16.14 -2.30
CA ALA A 85 -2.18 17.51 -2.67
C ALA A 85 -2.85 18.25 -1.50
N GLY A 86 -2.61 19.55 -1.38
CA GLY A 86 -3.10 20.35 -0.26
C GLY A 86 -3.36 21.79 -0.63
N MET A 87 -3.94 22.56 0.31
CA MET A 87 -4.19 23.99 0.15
C MET A 87 -3.39 24.77 1.19
N ARG A 88 -2.69 25.81 0.72
CA ARG A 88 -2.06 26.81 1.59
C ARG A 88 -2.87 28.09 1.56
N TYR A 89 -3.37 28.50 2.71
CA TYR A 89 -4.14 29.73 2.87
C TYR A 89 -3.21 30.87 3.27
N ILE A 90 -3.26 32.00 2.54
CA ILE A 90 -2.72 33.28 2.98
C ILE A 90 -3.91 34.14 3.41
N VAL A 91 -3.91 34.59 4.66
CA VAL A 91 -4.91 35.53 5.17
C VAL A 91 -4.42 36.95 4.91
N HIS A 92 -5.19 37.73 4.16
CA HIS A 92 -4.97 39.16 3.97
C HIS A 92 -5.88 39.91 4.95
N GLU A 93 -5.27 40.75 5.78
CA GLU A 93 -5.96 41.56 6.78
C GLU A 93 -6.86 42.63 6.13
N PRO A 94 -7.93 43.07 6.80
CA PRO A 94 -8.79 44.14 6.30
C PRO A 94 -8.06 45.49 6.33
N VAL A 95 -8.25 46.30 5.29
CA VAL A 95 -7.67 47.65 5.20
C VAL A 95 -8.74 48.68 5.56
N TYR A 96 -8.42 49.51 6.54
CA TYR A 96 -9.23 50.64 6.97
C TYR A 96 -8.59 51.97 6.56
N GLU A 97 -9.42 52.95 6.21
CA GLU A 97 -9.03 54.33 5.98
C GLU A 97 -9.74 55.24 6.99
N THR A 98 -8.98 56.09 7.68
CA THR A 98 -9.54 57.06 8.63
C THR A 98 -10.07 58.27 7.88
N VAL A 99 -11.39 58.32 7.69
CA VAL A 99 -12.09 59.45 7.06
C VAL A 99 -12.42 60.49 8.12
N THR A 100 -12.17 61.77 7.81
CA THR A 100 -12.52 62.90 8.67
C THR A 100 -13.71 63.66 8.07
N GLU A 101 -14.78 63.81 8.85
CA GLU A 101 -16.00 64.54 8.46
C GLU A 101 -16.21 65.77 9.34
N THR A 102 -16.47 66.92 8.72
CA THR A 102 -16.77 68.17 9.44
C THR A 102 -18.26 68.26 9.74
N VAL A 103 -18.63 68.07 11.00
CA VAL A 103 -20.03 68.10 11.46
C VAL A 103 -20.30 69.38 12.25
N GLN A 104 -21.41 70.04 11.96
CA GLN A 104 -21.88 71.20 12.72
C GLN A 104 -22.36 70.72 14.10
N VAL A 105 -21.66 71.12 15.17
CA VAL A 105 -22.03 70.76 16.55
C VAL A 105 -22.87 71.83 17.25
N ARG A 106 -22.79 73.08 16.78
CA ARG A 106 -23.66 74.18 17.23
C ARG A 106 -24.06 75.06 16.02
N PRO A 107 -25.35 75.32 15.80
CA PRO A 107 -25.77 76.29 14.79
C PRO A 107 -25.38 77.71 15.22
N ALA A 108 -25.21 78.60 14.24
CA ALA A 108 -25.10 80.03 14.53
C ALA A 108 -26.42 80.52 15.17
N TYR A 109 -26.32 81.38 16.18
CA TYR A 109 -27.48 81.95 16.85
C TYR A 109 -27.24 83.39 17.29
N VAL A 110 -28.33 84.08 17.57
CA VAL A 110 -28.35 85.47 18.01
C VAL A 110 -28.77 85.53 19.46
N GLU A 111 -27.99 86.24 20.27
CA GLU A 111 -28.32 86.58 21.66
C GLU A 111 -28.66 88.06 21.75
N TYR A 112 -29.76 88.39 22.44
CA TYR A 112 -30.23 89.76 22.61
C TYR A 112 -30.01 90.21 24.05
N GLU A 113 -29.19 91.23 24.24
CA GLU A 113 -28.93 91.85 25.53
C GLU A 113 -29.68 93.19 25.62
N VAL A 114 -30.41 93.39 26.71
CA VAL A 114 -31.16 94.64 26.94
C VAL A 114 -30.25 95.65 27.63
N VAL A 115 -29.87 96.71 26.92
CA VAL A 115 -29.20 97.87 27.50
C VAL A 115 -30.27 98.78 28.12
N PRO A 116 -30.26 99.01 29.44
CA PRO A 116 -31.31 99.78 30.12
C PRO A 116 -31.26 101.27 29.73
N ALA A 117 -32.42 101.93 29.82
CA ALA A 117 -32.53 103.36 29.57
C ALA A 117 -31.68 104.16 30.57
N THR A 118 -30.95 105.16 30.07
CA THR A 118 -30.19 106.10 30.93
C THR A 118 -31.05 107.30 31.27
N HIS A 119 -31.18 107.56 32.57
CA HIS A 119 -31.99 108.61 33.16
C HIS A 119 -31.12 109.74 33.70
N ASP A 120 -31.60 110.97 33.57
CA ASP A 120 -30.97 112.16 34.17
C ASP A 120 -32.02 113.06 34.84
N THR A 121 -31.61 113.81 35.86
CA THR A 121 -32.48 114.67 36.66
C THR A 121 -32.28 116.14 36.31
N VAL A 122 -33.21 116.69 35.53
CA VAL A 122 -33.21 118.13 35.21
C VAL A 122 -34.04 118.88 36.25
N THR A 123 -33.39 119.82 36.93
CA THR A 123 -34.03 120.78 37.84
C THR A 123 -34.39 122.06 37.08
N GLU A 124 -35.68 122.35 36.98
CA GLU A 124 -36.18 123.58 36.36
C GLU A 124 -36.79 124.48 37.45
N THR A 125 -36.39 125.75 37.50
CA THR A 125 -36.93 126.71 38.46
C THR A 125 -38.07 127.47 37.81
N ILE A 126 -39.30 127.07 38.12
CA ILE A 126 -40.50 127.71 37.59
C ILE A 126 -41.01 128.79 38.55
N LEU A 127 -41.44 129.92 37.99
CA LEU A 127 -42.13 130.97 38.73
C LEU A 127 -43.55 130.48 39.06
N VAL A 128 -43.82 130.23 40.33
CA VAL A 128 -45.16 129.81 40.80
C VAL A 128 -46.02 131.02 41.15
N ARG A 129 -45.39 132.10 41.61
CA ARG A 129 -46.06 133.36 41.93
C ARG A 129 -45.21 134.56 41.53
N GLU A 130 -45.78 135.45 40.72
CA GLU A 130 -45.14 136.72 40.37
C GLU A 130 -44.90 137.60 41.61
N PRO A 131 -43.82 138.41 41.63
CA PRO A 131 -43.62 139.41 42.68
C PRO A 131 -44.78 140.40 42.70
N ARG A 132 -45.16 140.84 43.90
CA ARG A 132 -46.33 141.70 44.08
C ARG A 132 -46.13 142.71 45.20
N MET A 133 -46.75 143.87 45.06
CA MET A 133 -46.70 144.92 46.06
C MET A 133 -47.70 144.63 47.19
N VAL A 134 -47.21 144.51 48.42
CA VAL A 134 -48.03 144.22 49.61
C VAL A 134 -47.78 145.29 50.67
N TRP A 135 -48.86 145.85 51.21
CA TRP A 135 -48.78 146.76 52.35
C TRP A 135 -48.40 145.98 53.61
N ARG A 136 -47.26 146.30 54.21
CA ARG A 136 -46.82 145.77 55.51
C ARG A 136 -46.64 146.92 56.50
N ARG A 137 -47.08 146.74 57.75
CA ARG A 137 -46.79 147.68 58.84
C ARG A 137 -45.28 147.67 59.09
N GLY A 138 -44.62 148.83 58.97
CA GLY A 138 -43.16 148.87 59.00
C GLY A 138 -42.60 150.28 59.19
N TYR A 139 -41.53 150.35 59.99
CA TYR A 139 -40.70 151.52 60.20
C TYR A 139 -39.42 151.37 59.36
N VAL A 140 -39.19 152.28 58.41
CA VAL A 140 -38.00 152.25 57.54
C VAL A 140 -36.89 153.09 58.16
N PRO A 141 -35.69 152.55 58.42
CA PRO A 141 -34.57 153.32 58.94
C PRO A 141 -34.18 154.46 57.99
N GLY A 142 -34.23 155.71 58.47
CA GLY A 142 -33.78 156.89 57.72
C GLY A 142 -34.89 157.80 57.15
N ALA A 143 -36.17 157.44 57.29
CA ALA A 143 -37.27 158.34 56.92
C ALA A 143 -37.52 159.40 58.01
N SER A 144 -37.40 160.69 57.67
CA SER A 144 -37.67 161.80 58.60
C SER A 144 -39.18 162.00 58.79
N MET A 145 -39.73 161.46 59.88
CA MET A 145 -41.17 161.55 60.19
C MET A 145 -41.54 162.95 60.70
N THR A 146 -42.26 163.74 59.89
CA THR A 146 -42.92 164.97 60.35
C THR A 146 -44.19 164.64 61.13
N ARG A 147 -44.09 164.73 62.47
CA ARG A 147 -45.17 164.74 63.50
C ARG A 147 -46.41 163.91 63.17
N PHE A 148 -46.44 162.68 63.69
CA PHE A 148 -47.56 161.75 63.62
C PHE A 148 -48.13 161.56 65.04
N ASP A 149 -49.46 161.63 65.18
CA ASP A 149 -50.14 161.62 66.48
C ASP A 149 -50.43 160.18 66.96
N SER A 150 -50.33 159.95 68.28
CA SER A 150 -50.22 158.61 68.86
C SER A 150 -51.54 157.84 69.05
N GLU A 151 -52.68 158.39 68.62
CA GLU A 151 -54.01 157.82 68.89
C GLU A 151 -54.68 157.14 67.67
N THR A 152 -54.26 157.43 66.43
CA THR A 152 -54.78 156.78 65.20
C THR A 152 -53.73 156.49 64.13
N GLY A 153 -52.44 156.68 64.44
CA GLY A 153 -51.37 156.62 63.46
C GLY A 153 -50.71 155.24 63.28
N GLU A 154 -51.06 154.53 62.21
CA GLU A 154 -50.30 153.34 61.75
C GLU A 154 -49.61 153.60 60.41
N VAL A 155 -48.28 153.46 60.36
CA VAL A 155 -47.52 153.57 59.12
C VAL A 155 -47.51 152.23 58.39
N TRP A 156 -48.08 152.22 57.18
CA TRP A 156 -48.02 151.13 56.25
C TRP A 156 -47.03 151.46 55.14
N CYS A 157 -46.05 150.59 54.91
CA CYS A 157 -45.12 150.70 53.81
C CYS A 157 -45.55 149.74 52.70
N LEU A 158 -45.55 150.21 51.45
CA LEU A 158 -45.69 149.34 50.29
C LEU A 158 -44.34 148.65 50.07
N VAL A 159 -44.28 147.35 50.34
CA VAL A 159 -43.06 146.55 50.19
C VAL A 159 -43.30 145.53 49.09
N GLU A 160 -42.32 145.35 48.21
CA GLU A 160 -42.34 144.30 47.20
C GLU A 160 -42.13 142.95 47.88
N GLU A 161 -43.12 142.06 47.77
CA GLU A 161 -43.01 140.66 48.13
C GLU A 161 -42.41 139.92 46.92
N ALA A 162 -41.19 139.40 47.08
CA ALA A 162 -40.46 138.73 46.02
C ALA A 162 -41.24 137.52 45.46
N GLY A 163 -41.07 137.25 44.16
CA GLY A 163 -41.73 136.16 43.48
C GLY A 163 -41.40 134.80 44.08
N GLU A 164 -42.40 133.93 44.19
CA GLU A 164 -42.25 132.58 44.71
C GLU A 164 -41.84 131.65 43.55
N TYR A 165 -40.60 131.18 43.61
CA TYR A 165 -40.06 130.20 42.67
C TYR A 165 -40.08 128.82 43.30
N GLN A 166 -40.50 127.81 42.54
CA GLN A 166 -40.41 126.41 42.95
C GLN A 166 -39.47 125.67 42.00
N THR A 167 -38.48 124.98 42.57
CA THR A 167 -37.63 124.05 41.83
C THR A 167 -38.37 122.75 41.62
N VAL A 168 -38.70 122.43 40.36
CA VAL A 168 -39.28 121.13 39.99
C VAL A 168 -38.18 120.28 39.37
N THR A 169 -37.88 119.16 40.02
CA THR A 169 -36.97 118.13 39.49
C THR A 169 -37.78 117.13 38.68
N ARG A 170 -37.45 116.96 37.40
CA ARG A 170 -38.00 115.88 36.56
C ARG A 170 -36.90 114.92 36.13
N ASN A 171 -37.21 113.63 36.17
CA ASN A 171 -36.39 112.60 35.55
C ASN A 171 -36.73 112.54 34.06
N ILE A 172 -35.72 112.72 33.19
CA ILE A 172 -35.83 112.57 31.75
C ILE A 172 -35.00 111.37 31.27
N VAL A 173 -35.50 110.69 30.23
CA VAL A 173 -34.74 109.64 29.53
C VAL A 173 -33.77 110.33 28.57
N VAL A 174 -32.47 110.21 28.82
CA VAL A 174 -31.41 110.77 27.96
C VAL A 174 -31.05 109.82 26.83
N SER A 175 -31.02 108.52 27.13
CA SER A 175 -30.94 107.46 26.12
C SER A 175 -32.05 106.44 26.38
N PRO A 176 -32.93 106.15 25.41
CA PRO A 176 -33.91 105.08 25.55
C PRO A 176 -33.20 103.73 25.69
N ALA A 177 -33.90 102.75 26.26
CA ALA A 177 -33.42 101.38 26.29
C ALA A 177 -33.26 100.86 24.84
N ASN A 178 -32.15 100.17 24.57
CA ASN A 178 -31.87 99.59 23.26
C ASN A 178 -31.47 98.13 23.39
N ILE A 179 -31.73 97.36 22.34
CA ILE A 179 -31.30 95.97 22.26
C ILE A 179 -29.90 95.96 21.62
N ARG A 180 -28.96 95.24 22.25
CA ARG A 180 -27.67 94.88 21.67
C ARG A 180 -27.78 93.46 21.12
N GLU A 181 -27.47 93.30 19.84
CA GLU A 181 -27.42 92.01 19.17
C GLU A 181 -26.00 91.43 19.25
N ILE A 182 -25.88 90.21 19.78
CA ILE A 182 -24.62 89.46 19.84
C ILE A 182 -24.75 88.24 18.93
N ASN A 183 -23.92 88.20 17.89
CA ASN A 183 -23.92 87.12 16.90
C ASN A 183 -22.91 86.05 17.31
N HIS A 184 -23.39 84.84 17.59
CA HIS A 184 -22.57 83.67 17.88
C HIS A 184 -22.41 82.82 16.61
N PRO A 185 -21.18 82.62 16.10
CA PRO A 185 -20.95 81.86 14.87
C PRO A 185 -21.24 80.36 15.06
N ALA A 186 -21.44 79.64 13.95
CA ALA A 186 -21.58 78.20 13.98
C ALA A 186 -20.27 77.51 14.40
N GLU A 187 -20.38 76.53 15.30
CA GLU A 187 -19.24 75.70 15.72
C GLU A 187 -19.28 74.36 14.98
N TYR A 188 -18.11 73.97 14.46
CA TYR A 188 -17.90 72.72 13.73
C TYR A 188 -16.86 71.87 14.46
N ALA A 189 -17.11 70.56 14.54
CA ALA A 189 -16.14 69.59 15.01
C ALA A 189 -15.72 68.67 13.85
N GLN A 190 -14.48 68.20 13.88
CA GLN A 190 -14.02 67.13 13.01
C GLN A 190 -14.27 65.80 13.72
N ILE A 191 -15.02 64.90 13.09
CA ILE A 191 -15.23 63.54 13.57
C ILE A 191 -14.45 62.59 12.67
N THR A 192 -13.57 61.79 13.26
CA THR A 192 -12.81 60.75 12.57
C THR A 192 -13.51 59.41 12.70
N ARG A 193 -13.66 58.68 11.59
CA ARG A 193 -14.14 57.29 11.60
C ARG A 193 -13.32 56.43 10.64
N ASP A 194 -13.05 55.20 11.06
CA ASP A 194 -12.44 54.22 10.19
C ASP A 194 -13.50 53.61 9.27
N VAL A 195 -13.23 53.64 7.97
CA VAL A 195 -14.07 53.05 6.92
C VAL A 195 -13.33 51.84 6.37
N LEU A 196 -14.02 50.70 6.28
CA LEU A 196 -13.48 49.50 5.66
C LEU A 196 -13.37 49.72 4.14
N VAL A 197 -12.15 49.84 3.64
CA VAL A 197 -11.85 50.03 2.21
C VAL A 197 -11.66 48.69 1.51
N GLN A 198 -11.02 47.74 2.19
CA GLN A 198 -10.84 46.38 1.70
C GLN A 198 -11.18 45.39 2.81
N GLU A 199 -12.10 44.47 2.52
CA GLU A 199 -12.43 43.37 3.44
C GLU A 199 -11.27 42.37 3.56
N ALA A 200 -11.24 41.66 4.70
CA ALA A 200 -10.32 40.56 4.90
C ALA A 200 -10.63 39.46 3.88
N ARG A 201 -9.60 38.91 3.22
CA ARG A 201 -9.77 37.84 2.24
C ARG A 201 -8.76 36.73 2.45
N ILE A 202 -9.15 35.52 2.08
CA ILE A 202 -8.29 34.35 2.09
C ILE A 202 -7.87 34.07 0.65
N GLU A 203 -6.57 33.98 0.41
CA GLU A 203 -6.00 33.54 -0.86
C GLU A 203 -5.62 32.07 -0.75
N GLU A 204 -6.22 31.24 -1.60
CA GLU A 204 -5.96 29.79 -1.66
C GLU A 204 -4.86 29.50 -2.68
N ILE A 205 -3.76 28.91 -2.22
CA ILE A 205 -2.65 28.52 -3.07
C ILE A 205 -2.57 26.98 -3.08
N PRO A 206 -2.92 26.32 -4.21
CA PRO A 206 -2.86 24.88 -4.30
C PRO A 206 -1.41 24.40 -4.26
N ILE A 207 -1.14 23.41 -3.42
CA ILE A 207 0.10 22.64 -3.39
C ILE A 207 -0.17 21.34 -4.15
N ALA A 208 0.56 21.13 -5.24
CA ALA A 208 0.50 19.89 -5.99
C ALA A 208 0.99 18.70 -5.15
N GLU A 209 0.43 17.53 -5.42
CA GLU A 209 0.94 16.27 -4.90
C GLU A 209 2.39 16.01 -5.33
N GLU A 210 3.18 15.38 -4.47
CA GLU A 210 4.51 14.87 -4.79
C GLU A 210 4.42 13.36 -5.03
N ARG A 211 5.04 12.90 -6.12
CA ARG A 211 5.02 11.50 -6.56
C ARG A 211 6.44 10.97 -6.61
N ASP A 212 6.66 9.86 -5.91
CA ASP A 212 7.93 9.13 -5.90
C ASP A 212 7.76 7.77 -6.58
N THR A 213 8.89 7.22 -7.06
CA THR A 213 8.93 5.89 -7.68
C THR A 213 9.62 4.89 -6.76
N TYR A 214 9.06 3.68 -6.68
CA TYR A 214 9.71 2.53 -6.06
C TYR A 214 9.86 1.39 -7.07
N ARG A 215 10.95 0.64 -6.91
CA ARG A 215 11.28 -0.52 -7.75
C ARG A 215 10.77 -1.79 -7.07
N ILE A 216 10.07 -2.63 -7.81
CA ILE A 216 9.70 -3.98 -7.39
C ILE A 216 10.20 -4.99 -8.42
N GLU A 217 10.55 -6.19 -7.98
CA GLU A 217 10.81 -7.32 -8.87
C GLU A 217 9.50 -8.08 -9.07
N VAL A 218 9.02 -8.14 -10.32
CA VAL A 218 7.84 -8.90 -10.72
C VAL A 218 8.29 -10.17 -11.43
N LEU A 219 7.63 -11.28 -11.14
CA LEU A 219 7.87 -12.56 -11.82
C LEU A 219 7.47 -12.42 -13.30
N ASP A 220 8.46 -12.54 -14.19
CA ASP A 220 8.27 -12.52 -15.64
C ASP A 220 8.02 -13.94 -16.16
N GLN A 221 8.84 -14.90 -15.72
CA GLN A 221 8.72 -16.30 -16.09
C GLN A 221 8.87 -17.18 -14.85
N HIS A 222 7.95 -18.12 -14.67
CA HIS A 222 8.02 -19.11 -13.60
C HIS A 222 9.22 -20.05 -13.80
N ALA A 223 9.74 -20.60 -12.70
CA ALA A 223 10.70 -21.69 -12.76
C ALA A 223 10.09 -22.87 -13.53
N THR A 224 10.83 -23.42 -14.48
CA THR A 224 10.39 -24.56 -15.30
C THR A 224 11.20 -25.79 -14.91
N VAL A 225 10.53 -26.93 -14.76
CA VAL A 225 11.15 -28.24 -14.56
C VAL A 225 10.75 -29.11 -15.74
N ASP A 226 11.74 -29.56 -16.49
CA ASP A 226 11.60 -30.52 -17.59
C ASP A 226 12.19 -31.86 -17.13
N SER A 227 11.48 -32.97 -17.36
CA SER A 227 11.97 -34.31 -17.02
C SER A 227 12.10 -35.18 -18.27
N HIS A 228 13.20 -35.90 -18.37
CA HIS A 228 13.38 -36.95 -19.38
C HIS A 228 13.88 -38.24 -18.72
N VAL A 229 13.36 -39.36 -19.22
CA VAL A 229 13.78 -40.69 -18.79
C VAL A 229 15.08 -41.03 -19.51
N VAL A 230 16.13 -41.31 -18.75
CA VAL A 230 17.32 -41.97 -19.28
C VAL A 230 16.99 -43.46 -19.39
N PRO A 231 17.09 -44.09 -20.58
CA PRO A 231 16.71 -45.47 -20.77
C PRO A 231 17.63 -46.43 -20.00
N VAL A 232 17.15 -47.65 -19.80
CA VAL A 232 17.92 -48.76 -19.22
C VAL A 232 19.15 -49.06 -20.08
N GLU A 233 20.32 -49.23 -19.45
CA GLU A 233 21.51 -49.75 -20.12
C GLU A 233 21.63 -51.26 -19.86
N THR A 234 21.85 -52.02 -20.92
CA THR A 234 21.99 -53.48 -20.88
C THR A 234 23.31 -53.92 -21.50
N GLN A 235 23.91 -54.94 -20.89
CA GLN A 235 25.11 -55.58 -21.40
C GLN A 235 24.82 -57.05 -21.70
N THR A 236 25.26 -57.51 -22.86
CA THR A 236 25.15 -58.93 -23.25
C THR A 236 26.26 -59.74 -22.56
N VAL A 237 25.86 -60.66 -21.69
CA VAL A 237 26.77 -61.58 -21.00
C VAL A 237 26.65 -62.97 -21.60
N THR A 238 27.77 -63.56 -22.01
CA THR A 238 27.80 -64.95 -22.47
C THR A 238 27.82 -65.90 -21.27
N ARG A 239 26.90 -66.86 -21.27
CA ARG A 239 26.79 -67.90 -20.25
C ARG A 239 26.98 -69.28 -20.87
N TYR A 240 27.49 -70.18 -20.06
CA TYR A 240 27.79 -71.56 -20.43
C TYR A 240 26.92 -72.46 -19.55
N SER A 241 26.00 -73.19 -20.16
CA SER A 241 25.29 -74.30 -19.48
C SER A 241 26.01 -75.60 -19.82
N LEU A 242 26.29 -76.43 -18.82
CA LEU A 242 26.84 -77.76 -19.04
C LEU A 242 25.79 -78.63 -19.74
N ARG A 243 26.12 -79.14 -20.93
CA ARG A 243 25.25 -80.02 -21.73
C ARG A 243 25.61 -81.48 -21.50
N THR A 244 26.92 -81.79 -21.59
CA THR A 244 27.45 -83.10 -21.20
C THR A 244 28.68 -82.92 -20.31
N GLU A 245 28.65 -83.60 -19.17
CA GLU A 245 29.76 -83.75 -18.24
C GLU A 245 30.87 -84.68 -18.81
N GLU A 246 32.12 -84.41 -18.44
CA GLU A 246 33.32 -85.17 -18.87
C GLU A 246 33.31 -85.59 -20.35
N ARG A 247 33.62 -86.84 -20.71
CA ARG A 247 33.63 -88.13 -19.97
C ARG A 247 34.76 -89.03 -20.46
N TRP A 248 34.89 -90.24 -19.90
CA TRP A 248 35.87 -91.23 -20.36
C TRP A 248 35.19 -92.37 -21.13
N GLU A 249 35.67 -92.64 -22.34
CA GLU A 249 35.14 -93.68 -23.23
C GLU A 249 36.27 -94.59 -23.73
N TRP A 250 36.00 -95.90 -23.83
CA TRP A 250 36.88 -96.85 -24.50
C TRP A 250 36.60 -96.83 -26.00
N ARG A 251 37.56 -96.37 -26.80
CA ARG A 251 37.46 -96.38 -28.27
C ARG A 251 38.43 -97.39 -28.86
N LEU A 252 37.97 -98.13 -29.87
CA LEU A 252 38.81 -99.05 -30.64
C LEU A 252 39.85 -98.25 -31.46
N VAL A 253 41.08 -98.75 -31.51
CA VAL A 253 42.24 -98.16 -32.20
C VAL A 253 43.02 -99.29 -32.86
N ASP A 254 43.58 -99.05 -34.05
CA ASP A 254 44.43 -100.02 -34.74
C ASP A 254 45.71 -100.28 -33.94
N CYS A 255 45.93 -101.54 -33.54
CA CYS A 255 47.07 -101.95 -32.70
C CYS A 255 48.44 -101.59 -33.28
N GLU A 256 48.56 -101.44 -34.61
CA GLU A 256 49.81 -101.12 -35.30
C GLU A 256 50.18 -99.62 -35.22
N GLU A 257 49.22 -98.72 -35.02
CA GLU A 257 49.48 -97.28 -34.90
C GLU A 257 49.77 -96.84 -33.44
N ILE A 258 49.63 -97.74 -32.47
CA ILE A 258 49.80 -97.46 -31.04
C ILE A 258 51.29 -97.41 -30.67
N ASN A 259 51.91 -96.26 -30.88
CA ASN A 259 53.27 -95.97 -30.40
C ASN A 259 53.27 -95.61 -28.90
N LEU A 260 52.83 -96.55 -28.06
CA LEU A 260 52.95 -96.45 -26.60
C LEU A 260 54.38 -96.82 -26.18
N PRO A 261 55.08 -95.98 -25.38
CA PRO A 261 56.43 -96.30 -24.92
C PRO A 261 56.43 -97.57 -24.06
N GLY A 262 56.95 -98.66 -24.62
CA GLY A 262 57.05 -99.97 -23.96
C GLY A 262 56.05 -101.03 -24.42
N HIS A 263 55.22 -100.79 -25.45
CA HIS A 263 54.37 -101.84 -26.02
C HIS A 263 55.08 -102.58 -27.15
N ASN A 264 54.95 -103.91 -27.19
CA ASN A 264 55.60 -104.78 -28.17
C ASN A 264 54.54 -105.74 -28.74
N PRO A 265 54.12 -105.60 -30.01
CA PRO A 265 52.96 -106.31 -30.53
C PRO A 265 53.22 -107.81 -30.63
N PRO A 266 52.29 -108.68 -30.19
CA PRO A 266 52.44 -110.12 -30.31
C PRO A 266 52.29 -110.56 -31.78
N MET A 267 53.37 -111.01 -32.41
CA MET A 267 53.30 -111.70 -33.70
C MET A 267 52.53 -113.03 -33.54
N SER A 268 51.28 -113.08 -34.01
CA SER A 268 50.47 -114.30 -34.10
C SER A 268 50.48 -114.88 -35.51
N SER A 269 51.51 -115.66 -35.81
CA SER A 269 51.53 -116.50 -37.01
C SER A 269 50.73 -117.79 -36.76
N GLU A 270 49.41 -117.76 -36.97
CA GLU A 270 48.61 -118.88 -37.51
C GLU A 270 47.14 -118.48 -37.69
N ILE A 271 46.69 -118.37 -38.94
CA ILE A 271 45.33 -118.01 -39.34
C ILE A 271 44.67 -119.24 -39.99
N PRO A 272 43.52 -119.72 -39.48
CA PRO A 272 42.51 -120.41 -40.27
C PRO A 272 41.49 -119.41 -40.85
N PRO A 273 40.87 -119.69 -42.01
CA PRO A 273 40.37 -118.66 -42.92
C PRO A 273 39.03 -118.00 -42.55
N VAL A 274 38.91 -116.76 -43.04
CA VAL A 274 37.77 -115.83 -42.96
C VAL A 274 36.42 -116.45 -43.35
N ALA A 275 35.39 -116.22 -42.53
CA ALA A 275 34.00 -116.17 -42.96
C ALA A 275 33.58 -114.70 -43.17
N SER A 276 32.98 -114.38 -44.32
CA SER A 276 32.80 -112.99 -44.77
C SER A 276 31.36 -112.49 -44.61
N ARG A 277 31.23 -111.20 -44.26
CA ARG A 277 30.05 -110.31 -44.43
C ARG A 277 28.83 -110.55 -43.54
N GLN A 278 28.37 -109.47 -42.90
CA GLN A 278 27.14 -108.79 -43.35
C GLN A 278 27.16 -107.30 -42.98
N ALA A 279 26.37 -106.51 -43.70
CA ALA A 279 26.38 -105.04 -43.64
C ALA A 279 25.44 -104.49 -42.55
N ALA A 280 25.63 -103.21 -42.22
CA ALA A 280 24.82 -102.47 -41.26
C ALA A 280 23.36 -102.24 -41.72
N PRO A 281 22.45 -101.97 -40.76
CA PRO A 281 21.42 -100.95 -40.87
C PRO A 281 21.88 -99.70 -40.08
N SER A 282 22.19 -98.57 -40.73
CA SER A 282 21.21 -97.57 -41.19
C SER A 282 20.35 -96.97 -40.07
N SER A 283 20.63 -95.70 -39.74
CA SER A 283 19.85 -94.84 -38.86
C SER A 283 18.36 -94.79 -39.22
N GLN A 284 17.49 -94.80 -38.20
CA GLN A 284 16.13 -94.25 -38.32
C GLN A 284 16.04 -92.99 -37.45
N GLY A 285 16.05 -91.83 -38.10
CA GLY A 285 15.64 -90.58 -37.48
C GLY A 285 14.12 -90.49 -37.51
N ASN A 286 13.47 -90.42 -36.35
CA ASN A 286 12.05 -90.12 -36.28
C ASN A 286 11.84 -88.60 -36.28
N THR A 287 11.51 -88.10 -37.46
CA THR A 287 10.96 -86.76 -37.65
C THR A 287 9.57 -86.69 -37.03
N TYR A 288 9.35 -85.74 -36.12
CA TYR A 288 8.01 -85.22 -35.83
C TYR A 288 7.97 -83.74 -36.16
N LEU A 289 7.11 -83.38 -37.10
CA LEU A 289 7.00 -82.05 -37.67
C LEU A 289 5.52 -81.73 -37.89
N TYR A 290 4.97 -80.96 -36.94
CA TYR A 290 3.71 -80.23 -36.93
C TYR A 290 3.96 -79.12 -35.89
N GLY A 291 3.76 -77.81 -36.12
CA GLY A 291 2.81 -77.18 -37.04
C GLY A 291 1.41 -77.22 -36.41
N THR A 292 0.77 -76.10 -36.05
CA THR A 292 0.98 -74.69 -36.39
C THR A 292 0.31 -73.77 -35.34
N ASP A 293 0.32 -72.47 -35.62
CA ASP A 293 -0.70 -71.48 -35.23
C ASP A 293 -0.61 -70.74 -33.87
N MET A 294 -0.56 -69.40 -34.00
CA MET A 294 -1.00 -68.44 -33.00
C MET A 294 -2.54 -68.52 -32.83
N PRO A 295 -3.07 -67.89 -31.77
CA PRO A 295 -3.79 -66.66 -32.08
C PRO A 295 -3.27 -65.46 -31.29
N ALA A 296 -3.27 -64.31 -31.96
CA ALA A 296 -3.20 -63.02 -31.31
C ALA A 296 -4.62 -62.58 -30.94
N ASP A 297 -4.98 -62.71 -29.67
CA ASP A 297 -5.97 -61.83 -29.07
C ASP A 297 -5.29 -60.47 -28.84
N GLY A 298 -5.94 -59.32 -28.96
CA GLY A 298 -7.36 -59.07 -29.10
C GLY A 298 -7.61 -57.68 -28.50
N ASN A 299 -8.22 -56.77 -29.27
CA ASN A 299 -8.28 -55.36 -28.91
C ASN A 299 -9.05 -55.05 -27.61
N ALA A 300 -8.77 -53.84 -27.11
CA ALA A 300 -9.62 -52.99 -26.29
C ALA A 300 -9.65 -53.24 -24.77
N TYR A 301 -9.10 -52.26 -24.04
CA TYR A 301 -9.94 -51.45 -23.15
C TYR A 301 -9.47 -49.99 -23.21
N SER A 302 -10.31 -49.12 -23.78
CA SER A 302 -10.25 -47.68 -23.51
C SER A 302 -10.81 -47.40 -22.10
N GLU A 303 -10.49 -46.20 -21.59
CA GLU A 303 -11.31 -45.27 -20.78
C GLU A 303 -12.55 -45.86 -20.04
N GLU A 304 -12.82 -45.53 -18.78
CA GLU A 304 -12.77 -44.19 -18.17
C GLU A 304 -12.44 -44.25 -16.67
N VAL A 305 -11.76 -43.21 -16.14
CA VAL A 305 -11.73 -42.90 -14.70
C VAL A 305 -12.30 -41.49 -14.51
N PRO A 306 -13.35 -41.28 -13.71
CA PRO A 306 -14.05 -40.00 -13.66
C PRO A 306 -13.24 -38.92 -12.95
N VAL A 307 -13.13 -37.75 -13.60
CA VAL A 307 -12.58 -36.53 -13.00
C VAL A 307 -13.57 -35.97 -11.97
N ALA A 308 -13.27 -36.14 -10.69
CA ALA A 308 -13.99 -35.45 -9.62
C ALA A 308 -13.49 -34.01 -9.48
N GLN A 309 -14.13 -33.07 -10.17
CA GLN A 309 -13.86 -31.64 -9.97
C GLN A 309 -14.38 -31.17 -8.61
N ALA A 310 -13.48 -30.84 -7.69
CA ALA A 310 -13.82 -30.17 -6.43
C ALA A 310 -14.02 -28.65 -6.66
N SER A 311 -15.26 -28.23 -6.86
CA SER A 311 -15.60 -26.80 -6.91
C SER A 311 -15.64 -26.19 -5.51
N TYR A 312 -14.67 -25.32 -5.23
CA TYR A 312 -14.68 -24.49 -4.02
C TYR A 312 -15.82 -23.46 -4.09
N SER A 313 -16.78 -23.54 -3.16
CA SER A 313 -17.77 -22.48 -2.92
C SER A 313 -17.41 -21.70 -1.65
N SER A 314 -16.78 -20.53 -1.81
CA SER A 314 -16.55 -19.61 -0.70
C SER A 314 -17.84 -18.86 -0.30
N PRO A 315 -18.06 -18.59 1.00
CA PRO A 315 -19.32 -18.05 1.49
C PRO A 315 -19.46 -16.55 1.23
N ARG A 316 -20.64 -16.12 0.77
CA ARG A 316 -21.00 -14.69 0.72
C ARG A 316 -21.41 -14.20 2.11
N SER A 317 -20.51 -13.49 2.78
CA SER A 317 -20.87 -12.65 3.93
C SER A 317 -21.50 -11.34 3.44
N SER A 318 -22.75 -11.07 3.81
CA SER A 318 -23.29 -9.71 3.84
C SER A 318 -23.97 -9.45 5.18
N SER A 319 -23.36 -8.56 5.96
CA SER A 319 -23.80 -8.19 7.30
C SER A 319 -25.07 -7.34 7.28
N ARG A 320 -25.82 -7.44 8.38
CA ARG A 320 -27.12 -6.82 8.62
C ARG A 320 -26.97 -5.42 9.26
N SER A 321 -28.10 -4.70 9.28
CA SER A 321 -28.44 -3.57 10.18
C SER A 321 -28.10 -2.17 9.64
N THR A 322 -29.11 -1.39 9.22
CA THR A 322 -30.01 -0.47 9.98
C THR A 322 -29.45 0.95 10.09
N ARG A 323 -30.24 1.98 9.73
CA ARG A 323 -31.03 2.77 10.71
C ARG A 323 -32.00 3.76 10.03
N ARG A 324 -33.13 3.93 10.72
CA ARG A 324 -34.29 4.80 10.47
C ARG A 324 -34.01 6.27 10.87
N GLN A 325 -34.90 7.18 10.47
CA GLN A 325 -34.99 8.61 10.84
C GLN A 325 -34.01 9.52 10.07
N ARG A 326 -34.41 10.73 9.65
CA ARG A 326 -35.59 11.53 10.03
C ARG A 326 -36.24 12.20 8.82
#